data_AF-Q86QZ7-F1
#
_entry.id   AF-Q86QZ7-F1
#
_cell.length_a   1.000
_cell.length_b   1.000
_cell.length_c   1.000
_cell.angle_alpha   90.00
_cell.angle_beta   90.00
_cell.angle_gamma   90.00
#
_symmetry.space_group_name_H-M   'P 1'
#
loop_
_entity.id
_entity.type
_entity.pdbx_description
1 polymer ?
#
loop_
_entity_poly.entity_id
_entity_poly.type
_entity_poly.pdbx_seq_one_letter_code
_entity_poly.pdbx_strand_id
1 'polypeptide(L)'
;MHALIQSGELMNFVVKLNTLDGNLMTRLTDILSKHSINILSFHVKTIQHQQVSIKASGPGYQHLVSLYNELSEVFGDENILGLAIPKYNIKEEGLRDVSYEEFNEGASSSGEPIRTYVSPIKSCDEITPATIELAYNKLQAAKAIHETPCIISKAYSNILQKKTGVDHTVILQFENVQQTGSFKIRGASNMLIKSKEWAESNNTEISGVVACSAGNHAQGVSKTSDLLGIRCTIVCPETAPTVKLVNTKRYNAEVIKHGAVFDEASKYSQELCEKRGWMFIPPYNSFDVIEGQGTIAHELMNKMVGQGHVSSIDRILVNIGGGGMISGISLYAKRVNPNIKITGIQAEKVFPLRNYKESGQLVPVDKTAGTIADGCNVKVLGGIHNDVLKNYVDEFISVTENEIASAVVHALITTGTLCEGAGAMGIAALMYDKLTLAERENIAVVLCGGNIDLTRVRQIYNYGLIALGRMLSVEIRQADTYGSLAKLSKIALKYYSTIRYVTYLRGGDDLDWDQMVVKVDIKIPSPAVYGLLSQEIRASFDTVTFLGETVIPRYPVSAHAPELGSSAVENSQVRVVKK
;
A
#
# COMPACT_ATOMS: atom_id res chain seq x y z
N MET A 1 0.92 -9.08 16.58
CA MET A 1 1.78 -10.26 16.38
C MET A 1 1.05 -11.58 16.55
N HIS A 2 0.18 -11.75 17.56
CA HIS A 2 -0.59 -12.99 17.71
C HIS A 2 -1.62 -13.21 16.58
N ALA A 3 -2.27 -12.14 16.10
CA ALA A 3 -3.08 -12.16 14.87
C ALA A 3 -2.25 -12.35 13.58
N LEU A 4 -0.94 -12.05 13.61
CA LEU A 4 -0.01 -12.16 12.47
C LEU A 4 0.48 -13.60 12.22
N ILE A 5 0.35 -14.49 13.21
CA ILE A 5 0.59 -15.93 13.06
C ILE A 5 -0.69 -16.64 12.59
N GLN A 6 -1.87 -16.03 12.82
CA GLN A 6 -3.18 -16.61 12.52
C GLN A 6 -3.57 -16.56 11.02
N SER A 7 -2.91 -15.75 10.17
CA SER A 7 -3.38 -15.55 8.78
C SER A 7 -3.07 -16.68 7.80
N GLY A 8 -2.08 -17.55 8.07
CA GLY A 8 -1.72 -18.66 7.17
C GLY A 8 -1.20 -18.24 5.78
N GLU A 9 -0.83 -16.97 5.59
CA GLU A 9 -0.53 -16.40 4.25
C GLU A 9 0.86 -16.77 3.68
N LEU A 10 1.71 -17.40 4.50
CA LEU A 10 3.06 -17.80 4.14
C LEU A 10 3.17 -19.32 4.19
N MET A 11 3.45 -19.92 3.04
CA MET A 11 3.62 -21.35 2.92
C MET A 11 5.02 -21.68 2.45
N ASN A 12 5.59 -22.70 3.06
CA ASN A 12 6.74 -23.38 2.49
C ASN A 12 6.34 -24.85 2.43
N PHE A 13 6.47 -25.48 1.28
CA PHE A 13 6.29 -26.92 1.17
C PHE A 13 7.35 -27.47 0.22
N VAL A 14 7.85 -28.65 0.56
CA VAL A 14 8.87 -29.35 -0.19
C VAL A 14 8.22 -30.61 -0.73
N VAL A 15 8.02 -30.68 -2.04
CA VAL A 15 7.57 -31.92 -2.68
C VAL A 15 8.81 -32.72 -3.03
N LYS A 16 9.01 -33.85 -2.35
CA LYS A 16 9.97 -34.87 -2.74
C LYS A 16 9.37 -35.68 -3.88
N LEU A 17 10.03 -35.72 -5.03
CA LEU A 17 9.58 -36.51 -6.15
C LEU A 17 10.63 -37.58 -6.45
N ASN A 18 10.16 -38.79 -6.75
CA ASN A 18 11.08 -39.86 -7.14
C ASN A 18 11.49 -39.72 -8.62
N THR A 19 10.79 -38.90 -9.42
CA THR A 19 11.10 -38.61 -10.83
C THR A 19 10.58 -37.23 -11.28
N LEU A 20 11.36 -36.52 -12.11
CA LEU A 20 11.00 -35.33 -12.88
C LEU A 20 10.44 -35.83 -14.21
N ASP A 21 9.12 -36.03 -14.30
CA ASP A 21 8.51 -36.15 -15.62
C ASP A 21 8.36 -34.77 -16.27
N GLY A 22 8.34 -34.74 -17.61
CA GLY A 22 8.28 -33.49 -18.38
C GLY A 22 7.03 -32.64 -18.13
N ASN A 23 6.02 -33.19 -17.43
CA ASN A 23 4.74 -32.53 -17.15
C ASN A 23 4.63 -32.06 -15.68
N LEU A 24 5.68 -32.23 -14.88
CA LEU A 24 5.68 -31.84 -13.47
C LEU A 24 5.40 -30.35 -13.30
N MET A 25 6.11 -29.51 -14.07
CA MET A 25 5.97 -28.07 -13.99
C MET A 25 4.56 -27.62 -14.38
N THR A 26 3.99 -28.22 -15.43
CA THR A 26 2.62 -27.94 -15.86
C THR A 26 1.62 -28.27 -14.76
N ARG A 27 1.68 -29.48 -14.19
CA ARG A 27 0.77 -29.90 -13.11
C ARG A 27 0.90 -29.04 -11.85
N LEU A 28 2.12 -28.72 -11.43
CA LEU A 28 2.35 -27.81 -10.31
C LEU A 28 1.82 -26.41 -10.60
N THR A 29 2.08 -25.87 -11.78
CA THR A 29 1.64 -24.51 -12.13
C THR A 29 0.12 -24.43 -12.26
N ASP A 30 -0.53 -25.47 -12.79
CA ASP A 30 -1.99 -25.57 -12.87
C ASP A 30 -2.62 -25.58 -11.47
N ILE A 31 -2.12 -26.43 -10.56
CA ILE A 31 -2.60 -26.48 -9.17
C ILE A 31 -2.37 -25.12 -8.47
N LEU A 32 -1.18 -24.54 -8.60
CA LEU A 32 -0.85 -23.27 -7.93
C LEU A 32 -1.65 -22.09 -8.48
N SER A 33 -1.92 -22.06 -9.79
CA SER A 33 -2.70 -21.01 -10.43
C SER A 33 -4.17 -21.05 -10.00
N LYS A 34 -4.78 -22.24 -9.88
CA LYS A 34 -6.15 -22.41 -9.35
C LYS A 34 -6.32 -21.81 -7.95
N HIS A 35 -5.33 -21.98 -7.08
CA HIS A 35 -5.38 -21.48 -5.71
C HIS A 35 -4.90 -20.03 -5.54
N SER A 36 -4.65 -19.31 -6.64
CA SER A 36 -4.10 -17.95 -6.61
C SER A 36 -2.80 -17.84 -5.79
N ILE A 37 -1.95 -18.86 -5.90
CA ILE A 37 -0.71 -18.97 -5.14
C ILE A 37 0.45 -18.41 -5.96
N ASN A 38 1.14 -17.43 -5.39
CA ASN A 38 2.36 -16.87 -5.98
C ASN A 38 3.57 -17.69 -5.55
N ILE A 39 4.35 -18.17 -6.52
CA ILE A 39 5.65 -18.80 -6.27
C ILE A 39 6.66 -17.71 -5.91
N LEU A 40 7.29 -17.85 -4.74
CA LEU A 40 8.29 -16.92 -4.22
C LEU A 40 9.71 -17.43 -4.45
N SER A 41 9.90 -18.75 -4.42
CA SER A 41 11.14 -19.40 -4.82
C SER A 41 10.85 -20.84 -5.22
N PHE A 42 11.52 -21.29 -6.27
CA PHE A 42 11.44 -22.66 -6.78
C PHE A 42 12.86 -23.23 -6.85
N HIS A 43 13.10 -24.32 -6.12
CA HIS A 43 14.40 -24.98 -6.09
C HIS A 43 14.25 -26.45 -6.46
N VAL A 44 14.91 -26.86 -7.53
CA VAL A 44 15.04 -28.27 -7.90
C VAL A 44 16.40 -28.77 -7.43
N LYS A 45 16.42 -29.80 -6.59
CA LYS A 45 17.63 -30.47 -6.15
C LYS A 45 17.68 -31.85 -6.80
N THR A 46 18.67 -32.11 -7.65
CA THR A 46 18.76 -33.31 -8.50
C THR A 46 19.64 -34.43 -7.93
N ILE A 47 20.22 -34.29 -6.73
CA ILE A 47 21.17 -35.26 -6.19
C ILE A 47 20.49 -36.19 -5.17
N GLN A 48 20.59 -37.51 -5.42
CA GLN A 48 20.09 -38.68 -4.65
C GLN A 48 18.58 -38.84 -4.49
N HIS A 49 17.81 -37.75 -4.40
CA HIS A 49 16.35 -37.74 -4.53
C HIS A 49 15.96 -36.42 -5.22
N GLN A 50 15.09 -36.47 -6.23
CA GLN A 50 14.70 -35.26 -6.96
C GLN A 50 13.71 -34.45 -6.11
N GLN A 51 14.21 -33.45 -5.40
CA GLN A 51 13.38 -32.64 -4.50
C GLN A 51 13.04 -31.31 -5.15
N VAL A 52 11.76 -30.98 -5.15
CA VAL A 52 11.26 -29.67 -5.55
C VAL A 52 10.80 -28.93 -4.30
N SER A 53 11.56 -27.92 -3.90
CA SER A 53 11.17 -27.01 -2.82
C SER A 53 10.50 -25.79 -3.40
N ILE A 54 9.25 -25.55 -3.00
CA ILE A 54 8.46 -24.40 -3.42
C ILE A 54 8.12 -23.59 -2.19
N LYS A 55 8.62 -22.36 -2.17
CA LYS A 55 8.14 -21.36 -1.22
C LYS A 55 7.08 -20.55 -1.94
N ALA A 56 5.91 -20.43 -1.34
CA ALA A 56 4.80 -19.76 -1.97
C ALA A 56 4.02 -18.87 -0.98
N SER A 57 3.24 -17.94 -1.49
CA SER A 57 2.28 -17.17 -0.69
C SER A 57 0.90 -17.26 -1.31
N GLY A 58 -0.11 -17.42 -0.48
CA GLY A 58 -1.49 -17.63 -0.92
C GLY A 58 -2.52 -17.14 0.11
N PRO A 59 -3.83 -17.20 -0.23
CA PRO A 59 -4.87 -16.38 0.39
C PRO A 59 -5.47 -16.91 1.71
N GLY A 60 -4.75 -17.73 2.49
CA GLY A 60 -5.13 -18.14 3.86
C GLY A 60 -5.39 -19.64 4.07
N TYR A 61 -5.80 -20.02 5.29
CA TYR A 61 -5.82 -21.40 5.81
C TYR A 61 -6.68 -22.42 5.03
N GLN A 62 -7.87 -22.05 4.55
CA GLN A 62 -8.73 -22.99 3.79
C GLN A 62 -8.16 -23.35 2.42
N HIS A 63 -7.55 -22.39 1.74
CA HIS A 63 -6.85 -22.64 0.47
C HIS A 63 -5.61 -23.49 0.69
N LEU A 64 -4.98 -23.33 1.86
CA LEU A 64 -3.88 -24.13 2.36
C LEU A 64 -4.24 -25.62 2.50
N VAL A 65 -5.40 -25.91 3.10
CA VAL A 65 -5.92 -27.30 3.23
C VAL A 65 -6.33 -27.87 1.87
N SER A 66 -7.01 -27.07 1.05
CA SER A 66 -7.42 -27.48 -0.30
C SER A 66 -6.20 -27.78 -1.20
N LEU A 67 -5.19 -26.91 -1.17
CA LEU A 67 -3.91 -27.12 -1.84
C LEU A 67 -3.21 -28.39 -1.35
N TYR A 68 -3.13 -28.59 -0.04
CA TYR A 68 -2.51 -29.80 0.52
C TYR A 68 -3.21 -31.04 -0.03
N ASN A 69 -4.54 -31.09 0.01
CA ASN A 69 -5.31 -32.23 -0.48
C ASN A 69 -5.08 -32.48 -1.98
N GLU A 70 -5.09 -31.43 -2.82
CA GLU A 70 -4.86 -31.57 -4.27
C GLU A 70 -3.39 -31.96 -4.58
N LEU A 71 -2.42 -31.43 -3.84
CA LEU A 71 -1.03 -31.88 -3.94
C LEU A 71 -0.88 -33.34 -3.50
N SER A 72 -1.52 -33.75 -2.42
CA SER A 72 -1.50 -35.13 -1.90
C SER A 72 -2.16 -36.10 -2.86
N GLU A 73 -3.25 -35.70 -3.51
CA GLU A 73 -3.91 -36.48 -4.55
C GLU A 73 -3.01 -36.69 -5.77
N VAL A 74 -2.28 -35.65 -6.19
CA VAL A 74 -1.45 -35.69 -7.40
C VAL A 74 -0.07 -36.32 -7.17
N PHE A 75 0.54 -36.11 -6.00
CA PHE A 75 1.92 -36.50 -5.72
C PHE A 75 2.06 -37.58 -4.63
N GLY A 76 0.99 -37.90 -3.89
CA GLY A 76 1.02 -38.81 -2.75
C GLY A 76 1.48 -38.12 -1.46
N ASP A 77 0.82 -38.40 -0.33
CA ASP A 77 1.10 -37.79 0.97
C ASP A 77 2.57 -37.98 1.42
N GLU A 78 3.14 -39.19 1.21
CA GLU A 78 4.53 -39.48 1.61
C GLU A 78 5.59 -38.62 0.89
N ASN A 79 5.20 -38.01 -0.23
CA ASN A 79 6.07 -37.22 -1.09
C ASN A 79 5.98 -35.72 -0.76
N ILE A 80 5.12 -35.30 0.17
CA ILE A 80 4.99 -33.89 0.57
C ILE A 80 5.64 -33.69 1.94
N LEU A 81 6.82 -33.08 1.94
CA LEU A 81 7.51 -32.66 3.14
C LEU A 81 7.19 -31.21 3.51
N GLY A 82 6.65 -31.02 4.71
CA GLY A 82 6.76 -29.75 5.41
C GLY A 82 5.71 -28.70 5.07
N LEU A 83 4.49 -29.09 4.73
CA LEU A 83 3.35 -28.17 4.81
C LEU A 83 3.03 -27.94 6.30
N ALA A 84 3.62 -26.91 6.91
CA ALA A 84 3.36 -26.55 8.30
C ALA A 84 1.97 -25.89 8.39
N ILE A 85 0.91 -26.69 8.35
CA ILE A 85 -0.44 -26.26 8.67
C ILE A 85 -0.50 -26.00 10.18
N PRO A 86 -0.79 -24.79 10.67
CA PRO A 86 -1.03 -24.59 12.09
C PRO A 86 -2.14 -25.52 12.56
N LYS A 87 -1.87 -26.37 13.56
CA LYS A 87 -2.88 -27.23 14.20
C LYS A 87 -3.78 -26.36 15.08
N TYR A 88 -4.65 -25.55 14.50
CA TYR A 88 -5.67 -24.82 15.24
C TYR A 88 -7.03 -24.94 14.56
N ASN A 89 -8.01 -25.43 15.31
CA ASN A 89 -9.42 -25.32 14.97
C ASN A 89 -9.82 -23.85 15.05
N ILE A 90 -9.89 -23.19 13.90
CA ILE A 90 -10.61 -21.93 13.79
C ILE A 90 -12.09 -22.29 13.93
N LYS A 91 -12.71 -21.95 15.07
CA LYS A 91 -14.17 -21.82 15.09
C LYS A 91 -14.48 -20.64 14.17
N GLU A 92 -15.05 -20.91 13.00
CA GLU A 92 -15.71 -19.89 12.21
C GLU A 92 -16.88 -19.35 13.04
N GLU A 93 -16.64 -18.32 13.84
CA GLU A 93 -17.73 -17.47 14.27
C GLU A 93 -18.18 -16.65 13.05
N GLY A 94 -19.07 -17.26 12.27
CA GLY A 94 -20.18 -16.58 11.62
C GLY A 94 -19.85 -15.57 10.51
N LEU A 95 -18.98 -15.90 9.55
CA LEU A 95 -19.09 -15.27 8.24
C LEU A 95 -20.31 -15.87 7.52
N ARG A 96 -21.50 -15.32 7.77
CA ARG A 96 -22.68 -15.64 6.95
C ARG A 96 -22.45 -15.09 5.54
N ASP A 97 -22.40 -15.96 4.54
CA ASP A 97 -22.74 -15.57 3.18
C ASP A 97 -24.25 -15.26 3.20
N VAL A 98 -24.58 -13.97 3.33
CA VAL A 98 -25.97 -13.53 3.24
C VAL A 98 -26.39 -13.72 1.78
N SER A 99 -27.04 -14.84 1.50
CA SER A 99 -27.71 -15.06 0.23
C SER A 99 -28.99 -14.22 0.18
N TYR A 100 -29.33 -13.74 -1.02
CA TYR A 100 -30.48 -12.86 -1.25
C TYR A 100 -31.82 -13.46 -0.82
N GLU A 101 -31.89 -14.79 -0.64
CA GLU A 101 -33.11 -15.52 -0.28
C GLU A 101 -33.48 -15.36 1.20
N GLU A 102 -32.52 -15.11 2.10
CA GLU A 102 -32.80 -15.00 3.55
C GLU A 102 -33.39 -13.64 3.99
N PHE A 103 -33.42 -12.64 3.10
CA PHE A 103 -33.93 -11.28 3.40
C PHE A 103 -35.32 -10.98 2.79
N ASN A 104 -35.96 -11.97 2.13
CA ASN A 104 -37.14 -11.74 1.32
C ASN A 104 -38.51 -11.94 2.02
N GLU A 105 -38.54 -12.10 3.33
CA GLU A 105 -39.80 -12.11 4.10
C GLU A 105 -39.98 -10.80 4.87
N GLY A 106 -40.56 -9.77 4.24
CA GLY A 106 -41.20 -8.72 5.05
C GLY A 106 -41.43 -7.31 4.49
N ALA A 107 -40.93 -6.92 3.31
CA ALA A 107 -41.09 -5.54 2.85
C ALA A 107 -41.81 -5.44 1.50
N SER A 108 -43.15 -5.48 1.54
CA SER A 108 -43.98 -4.96 0.46
C SER A 108 -44.05 -3.43 0.56
N SER A 109 -43.14 -2.70 -0.10
CA SER A 109 -43.28 -1.25 -0.27
C SER A 109 -43.99 -0.96 -1.60
N SER A 110 -45.22 -0.44 -1.49
CA SER A 110 -46.11 -0.11 -2.60
C SER A 110 -45.90 1.32 -3.12
N GLY A 111 -44.64 1.72 -3.36
CA GLY A 111 -44.29 3.04 -3.90
C GLY A 111 -43.28 2.92 -5.04
N GLU A 112 -43.39 3.76 -6.07
CA GLU A 112 -42.40 3.80 -7.16
C GLU A 112 -40.99 4.09 -6.58
N PRO A 113 -39.97 3.26 -6.87
CA PRO A 113 -38.64 3.43 -6.32
C PRO A 113 -37.99 4.71 -6.88
N ILE A 114 -37.60 5.63 -5.99
CA ILE A 114 -36.90 6.86 -6.39
C ILE A 114 -35.48 6.53 -6.84
N ARG A 115 -35.19 6.80 -8.12
CA ARG A 115 -33.97 6.36 -8.80
C ARG A 115 -32.72 7.19 -8.54
N THR A 116 -32.81 8.41 -8.00
CA THR A 116 -31.64 9.29 -7.96
C THR A 116 -31.71 10.32 -6.85
N TYR A 117 -30.78 10.21 -5.89
CA TYR A 117 -30.28 11.37 -5.16
C TYR A 117 -29.70 12.36 -6.16
N VAL A 118 -30.12 13.61 -6.06
CA VAL A 118 -29.54 14.71 -6.82
C VAL A 118 -28.74 15.57 -5.86
N SER A 119 -27.43 15.61 -6.04
CA SER A 119 -26.57 16.48 -5.24
C SER A 119 -27.08 17.92 -5.29
N PRO A 120 -27.21 18.61 -4.14
CA PRO A 120 -27.51 20.04 -4.14
C PRO A 120 -26.34 20.85 -4.70
N ILE A 121 -25.11 20.30 -4.68
CA ILE A 121 -23.91 20.96 -5.20
C ILE A 121 -23.85 20.74 -6.70
N LYS A 122 -23.76 21.84 -7.47
CA LYS A 122 -23.69 21.78 -8.95
C LYS A 122 -22.30 22.06 -9.52
N SER A 123 -21.42 22.63 -8.71
CA SER A 123 -20.06 23.01 -9.12
C SER A 123 -19.06 22.91 -7.97
N CYS A 124 -17.76 22.85 -8.28
CA CYS A 124 -16.71 22.92 -7.27
C CYS A 124 -16.62 24.30 -6.58
N ASP A 125 -17.20 25.34 -7.19
CA ASP A 125 -17.22 26.69 -6.63
C ASP A 125 -18.15 26.80 -5.42
N GLU A 126 -19.23 26.02 -5.41
CA GLU A 126 -20.18 25.91 -4.30
C GLU A 126 -19.62 25.15 -3.08
N ILE A 127 -18.53 24.40 -3.24
CA ILE A 127 -17.84 23.72 -2.12
C ILE A 127 -16.99 24.76 -1.40
N THR A 128 -17.48 25.33 -0.31
CA THR A 128 -16.79 26.42 0.44
C THR A 128 -16.27 25.94 1.79
N PRO A 129 -15.43 26.72 2.52
CA PRO A 129 -15.02 26.37 3.87
C PRO A 129 -16.20 26.09 4.80
N ALA A 130 -17.28 26.86 4.68
CA ALA A 130 -18.49 26.69 5.49
C ALA A 130 -19.23 25.38 5.19
N THR A 131 -19.33 24.97 3.91
CA THR A 131 -19.99 23.69 3.57
C THR A 131 -19.15 22.50 3.99
N ILE A 132 -17.82 22.60 3.90
CA ILE A 132 -16.88 21.57 4.39
C ILE A 132 -16.93 21.46 5.92
N GLU A 133 -16.98 22.58 6.64
CA GLU A 133 -17.13 22.57 8.10
C GLU A 133 -18.47 21.92 8.52
N LEU A 134 -19.57 22.27 7.83
CA LEU A 134 -20.86 21.61 8.03
C LEU A 134 -20.78 20.11 7.77
N ALA A 135 -20.14 19.70 6.67
CA ALA A 135 -19.92 18.29 6.35
C ALA A 135 -19.12 17.59 7.46
N TYR A 136 -18.03 18.19 7.94
CA TYR A 136 -17.24 17.66 9.04
C TYR A 136 -18.08 17.44 10.31
N ASN A 137 -18.89 18.44 10.70
CA ASN A 137 -19.75 18.36 11.87
C ASN A 137 -20.81 17.25 11.73
N LYS A 138 -21.41 17.09 10.55
CA LYS A 138 -22.36 15.99 10.27
C LYS A 138 -21.69 14.62 10.35
N LEU A 139 -20.50 14.48 9.77
CA LEU A 139 -19.73 13.24 9.82
C LEU A 139 -19.40 12.82 11.26
N GLN A 140 -19.01 13.78 12.10
CA GLN A 140 -18.74 13.53 13.52
C GLN A 140 -20.03 13.20 14.30
N ALA A 141 -21.11 13.95 14.07
CA ALA A 141 -22.41 13.72 14.73
C ALA A 141 -22.98 12.33 14.40
N ALA A 142 -22.85 11.89 13.14
CA ALA A 142 -23.23 10.55 12.70
C ALA A 142 -22.27 9.46 13.21
N LYS A 143 -21.12 9.82 13.81
CA LYS A 143 -20.03 8.89 14.17
C LYS A 143 -19.50 8.10 12.96
N ALA A 144 -19.61 8.67 11.76
CA ALA A 144 -19.11 8.06 10.54
C ALA A 144 -17.58 8.17 10.42
N ILE A 145 -16.99 9.17 11.10
CA ILE A 145 -15.55 9.38 11.20
C ILE A 145 -15.14 9.52 12.66
N HIS A 146 -13.84 9.53 12.91
CA HIS A 146 -13.27 10.08 14.13
C HIS A 146 -12.22 11.15 13.80
N GLU A 147 -11.86 11.97 14.78
CA GLU A 147 -10.68 12.82 14.69
C GLU A 147 -9.41 11.97 14.54
N THR A 148 -8.66 12.21 13.49
CA THR A 148 -7.38 11.53 13.23
C THR A 148 -6.22 12.28 13.87
N PRO A 149 -5.17 11.61 14.36
CA PRO A 149 -4.00 12.29 14.88
C PRO A 149 -3.34 13.22 13.84
N CYS A 150 -2.86 14.37 14.30
CA CYS A 150 -2.02 15.31 13.55
C CYS A 150 -0.75 15.53 14.37
N ILE A 151 0.41 15.11 13.87
CA ILE A 151 1.65 15.10 14.68
C ILE A 151 2.78 15.81 13.95
N ILE A 152 3.47 16.71 14.65
CA ILE A 152 4.73 17.28 14.18
C ILE A 152 5.82 16.20 14.27
N SER A 153 6.36 15.81 13.11
CA SER A 153 7.40 14.80 13.03
C SER A 153 8.79 15.42 13.06
N LYS A 154 9.43 15.37 14.23
CA LYS A 154 10.86 15.73 14.38
C LYS A 154 11.77 14.95 13.44
N ALA A 155 11.45 13.67 13.19
CA ALA A 155 12.25 12.83 12.31
C ALA A 155 12.29 13.37 10.87
N TYR A 156 11.13 13.70 10.30
CA TYR A 156 11.06 14.24 8.95
C TYR A 156 11.51 15.70 8.86
N SER A 157 11.24 16.51 9.89
CA SER A 157 11.85 17.85 10.02
C SER A 157 13.37 17.80 9.97
N ASN A 158 13.99 16.89 10.73
CA ASN A 158 15.45 16.73 10.74
C ASN A 158 16.00 16.25 9.39
N ILE A 159 15.26 15.43 8.63
CA ILE A 159 15.66 15.04 7.27
C ILE A 159 15.72 16.28 6.37
N LEU A 160 14.68 17.11 6.38
CA LEU A 160 14.67 18.34 5.59
C LEU A 160 15.76 19.31 6.05
N GLN A 161 15.94 19.50 7.36
CA GLN A 161 16.97 20.40 7.89
C GLN A 161 18.38 19.98 7.48
N LYS A 162 18.72 18.68 7.56
CA LYS A 162 20.02 18.18 7.09
C LYS A 162 20.23 18.40 5.59
N LYS A 163 19.15 18.38 4.82
CA LYS A 163 19.16 18.54 3.37
C LYS A 163 19.28 20.00 2.93
N THR A 164 18.48 20.89 3.51
CA THR A 164 18.33 22.28 3.06
C THR A 164 19.14 23.26 3.91
N GLY A 165 19.58 22.86 5.11
CA GLY A 165 20.16 23.76 6.11
C GLY A 165 19.12 24.64 6.83
N VAL A 166 17.82 24.48 6.55
CA VAL A 166 16.73 25.31 7.06
C VAL A 166 15.80 24.50 7.97
N ASP A 167 15.32 25.12 9.04
CA ASP A 167 14.45 24.47 10.04
C ASP A 167 12.99 24.40 9.58
N HIS A 168 12.65 23.39 8.78
CA HIS A 168 11.28 23.12 8.32
C HIS A 168 10.49 22.31 9.35
N THR A 169 9.19 22.59 9.48
CA THR A 169 8.27 21.79 10.32
C THR A 169 7.53 20.80 9.43
N VAL A 170 7.62 19.50 9.72
CA VAL A 170 6.81 18.48 9.03
C VAL A 170 5.67 18.03 9.92
N ILE A 171 4.45 18.09 9.40
CA ILE A 171 3.22 17.67 10.07
C ILE A 171 2.66 16.45 9.35
N LEU A 172 2.29 15.41 10.10
CA LEU A 172 1.70 14.18 9.56
C LEU A 172 0.22 14.11 9.93
N GLN A 173 -0.64 14.01 8.91
CA GLN A 173 -2.08 13.78 9.04
C GLN A 173 -2.38 12.28 8.86
N PHE A 174 -2.83 11.61 9.91
CA PHE A 174 -2.95 10.14 9.94
C PHE A 174 -4.32 9.61 9.50
N GLU A 175 -4.69 9.81 8.22
CA GLU A 175 -5.91 9.22 7.67
C GLU A 175 -5.85 7.68 7.57
N ASN A 176 -4.66 7.09 7.63
CA ASN A 176 -4.45 5.64 7.66
C ASN A 176 -4.97 4.98 8.94
N VAL A 177 -5.24 5.74 10.01
CA VAL A 177 -5.88 5.22 11.24
C VAL A 177 -7.38 5.49 11.31
N GLN A 178 -7.96 6.11 10.28
CA GLN A 178 -9.39 6.40 10.22
C GLN A 178 -10.22 5.11 10.36
N GLN A 179 -11.50 5.25 10.67
CA GLN A 179 -12.48 4.19 10.91
C GLN A 179 -12.48 2.97 9.96
N THR A 180 -12.05 3.12 8.70
CA THR A 180 -11.89 2.05 7.70
C THR A 180 -10.45 1.94 7.19
N GLY A 181 -9.46 2.40 7.96
CA GLY A 181 -8.04 2.41 7.62
C GLY A 181 -7.64 3.38 6.50
N SER A 182 -8.52 4.30 6.09
CA SER A 182 -8.22 5.31 5.07
C SER A 182 -9.21 6.47 5.05
N PHE A 183 -8.84 7.53 4.34
CA PHE A 183 -9.64 8.74 4.15
C PHE A 183 -10.99 8.53 3.45
N LYS A 184 -11.15 7.45 2.67
CA LYS A 184 -12.28 7.25 1.75
C LYS A 184 -13.65 7.31 2.43
N ILE A 185 -13.72 6.95 3.71
CA ILE A 185 -14.95 7.03 4.49
C ILE A 185 -15.50 8.45 4.59
N ARG A 186 -14.68 9.50 4.56
CA ARG A 186 -15.15 10.89 4.68
C ARG A 186 -16.07 11.27 3.52
N GLY A 187 -15.59 11.14 2.28
CA GLY A 187 -16.40 11.39 1.09
C GLY A 187 -17.57 10.42 0.90
N ALA A 188 -17.38 9.12 1.18
CA ALA A 188 -18.46 8.14 1.07
C ALA A 188 -19.61 8.46 2.04
N SER A 189 -19.26 8.77 3.29
CA SER A 189 -20.22 9.11 4.33
C SER A 189 -20.94 10.42 4.05
N ASN A 190 -20.23 11.44 3.56
CA ASN A 190 -20.85 12.74 3.28
C ASN A 190 -21.95 12.60 2.22
N MET A 191 -21.65 11.89 1.13
CA MET A 191 -22.65 11.64 0.09
C MET A 191 -23.82 10.81 0.62
N LEU A 192 -23.56 9.73 1.36
CA LEU A 192 -24.62 8.85 1.89
C LEU A 192 -25.53 9.56 2.90
N ILE A 193 -24.96 10.33 3.84
CA ILE A 193 -25.72 11.09 4.83
C ILE A 193 -26.60 12.12 4.13
N LYS A 194 -26.05 12.91 3.20
CA LYS A 194 -26.84 13.88 2.43
C LYS A 194 -27.92 13.22 1.60
N SER A 195 -27.63 12.05 1.02
CA SER A 195 -28.62 11.29 0.27
C SER A 195 -29.79 10.88 1.17
N LYS A 196 -29.49 10.42 2.39
CA LYS A 196 -30.50 10.02 3.36
C LYS A 196 -31.34 11.21 3.83
N GLU A 197 -30.71 12.33 4.19
CA GLU A 197 -31.41 13.57 4.56
C GLU A 197 -32.29 14.10 3.41
N TRP A 198 -31.80 14.02 2.17
CA TRP A 198 -32.56 14.39 0.98
C TRP A 198 -33.77 13.47 0.80
N ALA A 199 -33.60 12.16 1.00
CA ALA A 199 -34.67 11.20 0.90
C ALA A 199 -35.76 11.45 1.96
N GLU A 200 -35.36 11.63 3.22
CA GLU A 200 -36.25 11.98 4.33
C GLU A 200 -37.02 13.28 4.04
N SER A 201 -36.35 14.32 3.55
CA SER A 201 -36.98 15.61 3.24
C SER A 201 -37.99 15.55 2.08
N ASN A 202 -37.87 14.57 1.20
CA ASN A 202 -38.76 14.37 0.06
C ASN A 202 -39.78 13.23 0.30
N ASN A 203 -39.91 12.75 1.54
CA ASN A 203 -40.77 11.60 1.90
C ASN A 203 -40.51 10.37 1.01
N THR A 204 -39.25 10.07 0.76
CA THR A 204 -38.79 8.90 0.00
C THR A 204 -37.76 8.09 0.79
N GLU A 205 -37.41 6.92 0.28
CA GLU A 205 -36.40 6.03 0.84
C GLU A 205 -35.26 5.75 -0.16
N ILE A 206 -34.05 5.49 0.35
CA ILE A 206 -32.95 4.92 -0.44
C ILE A 206 -33.05 3.41 -0.35
N SER A 207 -33.57 2.77 -1.40
CA SER A 207 -33.73 1.31 -1.42
C SER A 207 -32.40 0.55 -1.31
N GLY A 208 -31.29 1.14 -1.74
CA GLY A 208 -29.96 0.56 -1.61
C GLY A 208 -28.91 1.32 -2.43
N VAL A 209 -27.65 0.94 -2.24
CA VAL A 209 -26.50 1.55 -2.92
C VAL A 209 -25.58 0.52 -3.53
N VAL A 210 -24.93 0.89 -4.63
CA VAL A 210 -23.92 0.07 -5.29
C VAL A 210 -22.64 0.88 -5.45
N ALA A 211 -21.48 0.24 -5.23
CA ALA A 211 -20.18 0.81 -5.56
C ALA A 211 -19.28 -0.22 -6.25
N CYS A 212 -18.43 0.24 -7.18
CA CYS A 212 -17.39 -0.58 -7.79
C CYS A 212 -16.04 -0.32 -7.11
N SER A 213 -15.57 -1.27 -6.29
CA SER A 213 -14.24 -1.22 -5.67
C SER A 213 -13.92 -2.54 -4.96
N ALA A 214 -12.64 -2.90 -4.89
CA ALA A 214 -12.15 -3.99 -4.05
C ALA A 214 -11.31 -3.50 -2.86
N GLY A 215 -11.42 -2.22 -2.45
CA GLY A 215 -10.49 -1.61 -1.50
C GLY A 215 -11.10 -0.52 -0.63
N ASN A 216 -10.34 0.55 -0.40
CA ASN A 216 -10.66 1.62 0.54
C ASN A 216 -12.07 2.24 0.34
N HIS A 217 -12.48 2.41 -0.93
CA HIS A 217 -13.82 2.92 -1.23
C HIS A 217 -14.92 1.92 -0.84
N ALA A 218 -14.76 0.64 -1.16
CA ALA A 218 -15.72 -0.40 -0.78
C ALA A 218 -15.93 -0.45 0.74
N GLN A 219 -14.85 -0.37 1.53
CA GLN A 219 -14.95 -0.36 2.99
C GLN A 219 -15.64 0.91 3.51
N GLY A 220 -15.32 2.08 2.95
CA GLY A 220 -15.97 3.35 3.30
C GLY A 220 -17.47 3.32 3.04
N VAL A 221 -17.89 2.90 1.84
CA VAL A 221 -19.32 2.80 1.48
C VAL A 221 -20.02 1.77 2.34
N SER A 222 -19.44 0.59 2.53
CA SER A 222 -20.09 -0.50 3.26
C SER A 222 -20.29 -0.14 4.73
N LYS A 223 -19.25 0.39 5.39
CA LYS A 223 -19.35 0.80 6.79
C LYS A 223 -20.41 1.87 7.01
N THR A 224 -20.45 2.88 6.16
CA THR A 224 -21.43 3.96 6.34
C THR A 224 -22.83 3.53 5.96
N SER A 225 -22.98 2.64 4.96
CA SER A 225 -24.29 2.08 4.63
C SER A 225 -24.85 1.25 5.78
N ASP A 226 -24.02 0.41 6.41
CA ASP A 226 -24.36 -0.34 7.62
C ASP A 226 -24.78 0.58 8.77
N LEU A 227 -23.99 1.63 9.04
CA LEU A 227 -24.29 2.65 10.05
C LEU A 227 -25.64 3.34 9.81
N LEU A 228 -26.02 3.56 8.54
CA LEU A 228 -27.25 4.25 8.16
C LEU A 228 -28.44 3.31 7.93
N GLY A 229 -28.24 1.99 8.01
CA GLY A 229 -29.26 0.99 7.72
C GLY A 229 -29.62 0.90 6.23
N ILE A 230 -28.70 1.23 5.32
CA ILE A 230 -28.91 1.22 3.87
C ILE A 230 -28.30 -0.06 3.29
N ARG A 231 -29.05 -0.77 2.42
CA ARG A 231 -28.53 -1.95 1.72
C ARG A 231 -27.35 -1.57 0.83
N CYS A 232 -26.27 -2.34 0.88
CA CYS A 232 -25.04 -2.06 0.14
C CYS A 232 -24.59 -3.26 -0.67
N THR A 233 -24.30 -3.03 -1.96
CA THR A 233 -23.63 -4.00 -2.82
C THR A 233 -22.31 -3.44 -3.34
N ILE A 234 -21.25 -4.20 -3.16
CA ILE A 234 -19.93 -3.91 -3.69
C ILE A 234 -19.65 -4.84 -4.86
N VAL A 235 -19.41 -4.24 -6.02
CA VAL A 235 -18.95 -4.96 -7.22
C VAL A 235 -17.44 -4.86 -7.31
N CYS A 236 -16.78 -5.98 -7.60
CA CYS A 236 -15.34 -6.03 -7.80
C CYS A 236 -14.95 -7.04 -8.89
N PRO A 237 -13.76 -6.93 -9.50
CA PRO A 237 -13.27 -7.94 -10.44
C PRO A 237 -13.11 -9.31 -9.77
N GLU A 238 -13.23 -10.39 -10.53
CA GLU A 238 -13.03 -11.76 -10.04
C GLU A 238 -11.63 -11.98 -9.46
N THR A 239 -10.65 -11.27 -10.00
CA THR A 239 -9.24 -11.25 -9.60
C THR A 239 -8.96 -10.44 -8.33
N ALA A 240 -9.97 -9.81 -7.72
CA ALA A 240 -9.81 -9.04 -6.49
C ALA A 240 -9.35 -9.93 -5.32
N PRO A 241 -8.26 -9.58 -4.61
CA PRO A 241 -7.76 -10.35 -3.48
C PRO A 241 -8.82 -10.51 -2.37
N THR A 242 -9.09 -11.76 -1.97
CA THR A 242 -10.14 -12.10 -0.99
C THR A 242 -9.97 -11.37 0.34
N VAL A 243 -8.73 -11.16 0.79
CA VAL A 243 -8.41 -10.43 2.03
C VAL A 243 -9.01 -9.02 2.07
N LYS A 244 -9.11 -8.34 0.92
CA LYS A 244 -9.70 -7.01 0.85
C LYS A 244 -11.22 -7.05 0.91
N LEU A 245 -11.82 -8.16 0.48
CA LEU A 245 -13.28 -8.37 0.48
C LEU A 245 -13.80 -8.76 1.85
N VAL A 246 -13.00 -9.47 2.68
CA VAL A 246 -13.38 -9.82 4.06
C VAL A 246 -13.71 -8.57 4.89
N ASN A 247 -12.89 -7.52 4.76
CA ASN A 247 -13.13 -6.24 5.45
C ASN A 247 -14.35 -5.47 4.95
N THR A 248 -14.84 -5.80 3.75
CA THR A 248 -16.07 -5.24 3.20
C THR A 248 -17.29 -6.03 3.69
N LYS A 249 -17.23 -7.37 3.62
CA LYS A 249 -18.32 -8.27 4.07
C LYS A 249 -18.69 -8.07 5.55
N ARG A 250 -17.73 -7.72 6.41
CA ARG A 250 -17.99 -7.46 7.85
C ARG A 250 -18.98 -6.31 8.13
N TYR A 251 -19.30 -5.50 7.13
CA TYR A 251 -20.25 -4.39 7.21
C TYR A 251 -21.57 -4.72 6.49
N ASN A 252 -22.01 -5.98 6.53
CA ASN A 252 -23.28 -6.44 5.95
C ASN A 252 -23.47 -6.11 4.46
N ALA A 253 -22.38 -5.85 3.73
CA ALA A 253 -22.42 -5.56 2.31
C ALA A 253 -22.39 -6.86 1.48
N GLU A 254 -23.28 -6.93 0.49
CA GLU A 254 -23.23 -7.95 -0.55
C GLU A 254 -22.00 -7.71 -1.43
N VAL A 255 -21.18 -8.74 -1.67
CA VAL A 255 -20.02 -8.62 -2.56
C VAL A 255 -20.24 -9.46 -3.80
N ILE A 256 -20.30 -8.81 -4.96
CA ILE A 256 -20.44 -9.45 -6.27
C ILE A 256 -19.11 -9.36 -7.01
N LYS A 257 -18.51 -10.52 -7.29
CA LYS A 257 -17.37 -10.64 -8.19
C LYS A 257 -17.88 -10.70 -9.63
N HIS A 258 -17.44 -9.80 -10.49
CA HIS A 258 -17.84 -9.75 -11.89
C HIS A 258 -16.76 -9.14 -12.77
N GLY A 259 -16.43 -9.81 -13.88
CA GLY A 259 -15.48 -9.34 -14.87
C GLY A 259 -14.03 -9.62 -14.50
N ALA A 260 -13.19 -9.76 -15.52
CA ALA A 260 -11.76 -10.03 -15.38
C ALA A 260 -10.97 -8.77 -14.95
N VAL A 261 -11.47 -7.60 -15.36
CA VAL A 261 -10.84 -6.28 -15.17
C VAL A 261 -11.79 -5.28 -14.52
N PHE A 262 -11.24 -4.19 -13.99
CA PHE A 262 -12.00 -3.13 -13.31
C PHE A 262 -13.09 -2.49 -14.20
N ASP A 263 -12.82 -2.28 -15.48
CA ASP A 263 -13.76 -1.62 -16.38
C ASP A 263 -15.04 -2.44 -16.57
N GLU A 264 -14.93 -3.77 -16.67
CA GLU A 264 -16.07 -4.70 -16.73
C GLU A 264 -16.88 -4.69 -15.43
N ALA A 265 -16.20 -4.77 -14.28
CA ALA A 265 -16.83 -4.66 -12.96
C ALA A 265 -17.56 -3.31 -12.81
N SER A 266 -16.94 -2.22 -13.26
CA SER A 266 -17.53 -0.88 -13.22
C SER A 266 -18.77 -0.78 -14.10
N LYS A 267 -18.71 -1.30 -15.33
CA LYS A 267 -19.87 -1.34 -16.23
C LYS A 267 -21.03 -2.14 -15.61
N TYR A 268 -20.75 -3.34 -15.10
CA TYR A 268 -21.75 -4.16 -14.43
C TYR A 268 -22.36 -3.47 -13.21
N SER A 269 -21.57 -2.73 -12.44
CA SER A 269 -22.09 -1.98 -11.28
C SER A 269 -23.12 -0.92 -11.68
N GLN A 270 -22.96 -0.27 -12.84
CA GLN A 270 -23.94 0.69 -13.37
C GLN A 270 -25.21 -0.04 -13.84
N GLU A 271 -25.06 -1.14 -14.59
CA GLU A 271 -26.20 -1.96 -15.01
C GLU A 271 -26.99 -2.50 -13.81
N LEU A 272 -26.30 -2.84 -12.71
CA LEU A 272 -26.94 -3.30 -11.48
C LEU A 272 -27.73 -2.19 -10.79
N CYS A 273 -27.22 -0.96 -10.76
CA CYS A 273 -27.97 0.21 -10.29
C CYS A 273 -29.28 0.37 -11.06
N GLU A 274 -29.22 0.33 -12.40
CA GLU A 274 -30.39 0.46 -13.27
C GLU A 274 -31.41 -0.66 -13.01
N LYS A 275 -30.96 -1.90 -12.91
CA LYS A 275 -31.81 -3.08 -12.66
C LYS A 275 -32.47 -3.04 -11.29
N ARG A 276 -31.74 -2.67 -10.24
CA ARG A 276 -32.24 -2.66 -8.85
C ARG A 276 -32.92 -1.35 -8.45
N GLY A 277 -32.78 -0.29 -9.25
CA GLY A 277 -33.19 1.06 -8.87
C GLY A 277 -32.38 1.61 -7.69
N TRP A 278 -31.09 1.24 -7.60
CA TRP A 278 -30.20 1.60 -6.49
C TRP A 278 -29.25 2.74 -6.88
N MET A 279 -28.79 3.50 -5.89
CA MET A 279 -27.91 4.64 -6.12
C MET A 279 -26.44 4.18 -6.28
N PHE A 280 -25.75 4.70 -7.30
CA PHE A 280 -24.31 4.50 -7.43
C PHE A 280 -23.52 5.46 -6.52
N ILE A 281 -22.55 4.94 -5.76
CA ILE A 281 -21.62 5.75 -4.99
C ILE A 281 -20.24 5.82 -5.67
N PRO A 282 -19.90 6.93 -6.33
CA PRO A 282 -18.63 7.07 -7.03
C PRO A 282 -17.44 7.17 -6.05
N PRO A 283 -16.26 6.65 -6.42
CA PRO A 283 -15.08 6.65 -5.56
C PRO A 283 -14.39 8.01 -5.41
N TYR A 284 -14.65 8.96 -6.31
CA TYR A 284 -14.01 10.28 -6.31
C TYR A 284 -14.74 11.33 -7.16
N ASN A 285 -15.36 10.93 -8.28
CA ASN A 285 -15.97 11.85 -9.25
C ASN A 285 -17.39 12.26 -8.84
N SER A 286 -17.53 12.87 -7.66
CA SER A 286 -18.78 13.48 -7.16
C SER A 286 -18.48 14.69 -6.29
N PHE A 287 -19.30 15.73 -6.37
CA PHE A 287 -19.14 16.95 -5.55
C PHE A 287 -19.28 16.68 -4.06
N ASP A 288 -20.24 15.86 -3.63
CA ASP A 288 -20.40 15.49 -2.21
C ASP A 288 -19.22 14.65 -1.71
N VAL A 289 -18.66 13.80 -2.57
CA VAL A 289 -17.45 13.07 -2.24
C VAL A 289 -16.28 14.04 -2.05
N ILE A 290 -16.09 14.99 -2.97
CA ILE A 290 -15.03 16.01 -2.89
C ILE A 290 -15.17 16.86 -1.61
N GLU A 291 -16.37 17.36 -1.32
CA GLU A 291 -16.63 18.13 -0.10
C GLU A 291 -16.30 17.32 1.15
N GLY A 292 -16.72 16.05 1.20
CA GLY A 292 -16.40 15.17 2.33
C GLY A 292 -14.90 14.94 2.47
N GLN A 293 -14.16 14.76 1.38
CA GLN A 293 -12.69 14.67 1.46
C GLN A 293 -12.03 15.98 1.92
N GLY A 294 -12.63 17.13 1.62
CA GLY A 294 -12.15 18.44 2.07
C GLY A 294 -12.13 18.60 3.59
N THR A 295 -12.91 17.80 4.31
CA THR A 295 -12.92 17.79 5.78
C THR A 295 -11.56 17.43 6.40
N ILE A 296 -10.68 16.76 5.65
CA ILE A 296 -9.29 16.50 6.05
C ILE A 296 -8.53 17.82 6.25
N ALA A 297 -8.66 18.76 5.33
CA ALA A 297 -8.00 20.05 5.41
C ALA A 297 -8.58 20.93 6.52
N HIS A 298 -9.91 20.88 6.71
CA HIS A 298 -10.57 21.53 7.84
C HIS A 298 -10.01 21.04 9.17
N GLU A 299 -9.99 19.72 9.37
CA GLU A 299 -9.48 19.12 10.61
C GLU A 299 -7.99 19.45 10.83
N LEU A 300 -7.15 19.27 9.80
CA LEU A 300 -5.72 19.57 9.83
C LEU A 300 -5.45 21.03 10.22
N MET A 301 -6.09 21.99 9.54
CA MET A 301 -5.84 23.41 9.77
C MET A 301 -6.41 23.88 11.10
N ASN A 302 -7.60 23.41 11.50
CA ASN A 302 -8.18 23.76 12.79
C ASN A 302 -7.30 23.23 13.94
N LYS A 303 -6.82 21.99 13.86
CA LYS A 303 -5.90 21.45 14.87
C LYS A 303 -4.58 22.20 14.88
N MET A 304 -3.90 22.28 13.75
CA MET A 304 -2.50 22.72 13.73
C MET A 304 -2.38 24.24 13.85
N VAL A 305 -3.24 24.99 13.17
CA VAL A 305 -3.21 26.46 13.19
C VAL A 305 -4.19 26.99 14.23
N GLY A 306 -5.44 26.53 14.22
CA GLY A 306 -6.49 27.02 15.12
C GLY A 306 -6.19 26.78 16.61
N GLN A 307 -5.52 25.68 16.96
CA GLN A 307 -5.08 25.39 18.34
C GLN A 307 -3.65 25.86 18.63
N GLY A 308 -3.01 26.59 17.72
CA GLY A 308 -1.73 27.26 17.95
C GLY A 308 -0.48 26.36 17.96
N HIS A 309 -0.55 25.14 17.40
CA HIS A 309 0.64 24.29 17.28
C HIS A 309 1.66 24.83 16.27
N VAL A 310 1.20 25.48 15.20
CA VAL A 310 2.01 26.23 14.24
C VAL A 310 1.29 27.52 13.85
N SER A 311 2.03 28.54 13.41
CA SER A 311 1.47 29.83 12.99
C SER A 311 0.71 29.78 11.66
N SER A 312 1.13 28.87 10.77
CA SER A 312 0.60 28.69 9.42
C SER A 312 0.93 27.29 8.91
N ILE A 313 0.21 26.84 7.89
CA ILE A 313 0.65 25.75 7.02
C ILE A 313 1.05 26.40 5.70
N ASP A 314 2.26 26.13 5.21
CA ASP A 314 2.78 26.76 3.99
C ASP A 314 2.64 25.82 2.79
N ARG A 315 2.64 24.51 3.03
CA ARG A 315 2.48 23.49 1.99
C ARG A 315 1.70 22.27 2.48
N ILE A 316 0.87 21.70 1.62
CA ILE A 316 0.20 20.40 1.84
C ILE A 316 0.57 19.44 0.73
N LEU A 317 1.15 18.30 1.10
CA LEU A 317 1.48 17.19 0.21
C LEU A 317 0.30 16.22 0.16
N VAL A 318 -0.28 16.03 -1.03
CA VAL A 318 -1.48 15.22 -1.23
C VAL A 318 -1.29 14.23 -2.35
N ASN A 319 -1.55 12.95 -2.07
CA ASN A 319 -1.52 11.88 -3.06
C ASN A 319 -2.67 12.00 -4.05
N ILE A 320 -2.42 11.65 -5.32
CA ILE A 320 -3.43 11.72 -6.38
C ILE A 320 -3.67 10.33 -6.96
N GLY A 321 -4.90 9.84 -6.77
CA GLY A 321 -5.49 8.79 -7.61
C GLY A 321 -6.43 9.43 -8.63
N GLY A 322 -7.75 9.38 -8.39
CA GLY A 322 -8.76 10.04 -9.22
C GLY A 322 -9.07 11.49 -8.85
N GLY A 323 -8.17 12.23 -8.20
CA GLY A 323 -8.33 13.68 -7.96
C GLY A 323 -9.25 14.10 -6.79
N GLY A 324 -10.22 13.30 -6.36
CA GLY A 324 -11.23 13.77 -5.38
C GLY A 324 -10.69 14.27 -4.02
N MET A 325 -9.64 13.63 -3.47
CA MET A 325 -9.04 14.04 -2.20
C MET A 325 -8.31 15.37 -2.31
N ILE A 326 -7.41 15.49 -3.30
CA ILE A 326 -6.65 16.71 -3.51
C ILE A 326 -7.58 17.87 -3.87
N SER A 327 -8.65 17.63 -4.63
CA SER A 327 -9.63 18.67 -4.92
C SER A 327 -10.30 19.22 -3.65
N GLY A 328 -10.79 18.34 -2.76
CA GLY A 328 -11.43 18.78 -1.53
C GLY A 328 -10.47 19.56 -0.62
N ILE A 329 -9.24 19.07 -0.48
CA ILE A 329 -8.19 19.72 0.30
C ILE A 329 -7.82 21.08 -0.30
N SER A 330 -7.57 21.14 -1.61
CA SER A 330 -7.23 22.37 -2.34
C SER A 330 -8.31 23.43 -2.19
N LEU A 331 -9.58 23.06 -2.39
CA LEU A 331 -10.73 23.96 -2.32
C LEU A 331 -10.91 24.58 -0.95
N TYR A 332 -10.64 23.84 0.12
CA TYR A 332 -10.66 24.36 1.49
C TYR A 332 -9.43 25.24 1.75
N ALA A 333 -8.23 24.67 1.59
CA ALA A 333 -6.97 25.29 2.00
C ALA A 333 -6.74 26.62 1.29
N LYS A 334 -6.93 26.67 -0.03
CA LYS A 334 -6.72 27.90 -0.83
C LYS A 334 -7.75 28.99 -0.55
N ARG A 335 -8.96 28.64 -0.11
CA ARG A 335 -9.98 29.64 0.27
C ARG A 335 -9.76 30.18 1.68
N VAL A 336 -9.21 29.37 2.59
CA VAL A 336 -8.81 29.84 3.92
C VAL A 336 -7.54 30.68 3.84
N ASN A 337 -6.54 30.24 3.06
CA ASN A 337 -5.32 30.98 2.80
C ASN A 337 -4.80 30.66 1.38
N PRO A 338 -4.86 31.62 0.43
CA PRO A 338 -4.46 31.37 -0.95
C PRO A 338 -2.96 31.11 -1.14
N ASN A 339 -2.14 31.49 -0.16
CA ASN A 339 -0.68 31.32 -0.22
C ASN A 339 -0.23 29.88 0.10
N ILE A 340 -1.11 29.03 0.63
CA ILE A 340 -0.78 27.63 0.92
C ILE A 340 -0.49 26.92 -0.40
N LYS A 341 0.70 26.32 -0.55
CA LYS A 341 1.06 25.52 -1.72
C LYS A 341 0.46 24.12 -1.61
N ILE A 342 -0.22 23.65 -2.65
CA ILE A 342 -0.70 22.27 -2.76
C ILE A 342 0.19 21.54 -3.75
N THR A 343 0.88 20.51 -3.27
CA THR A 343 1.73 19.63 -4.09
C THR A 343 1.06 18.26 -4.24
N GLY A 344 0.69 17.94 -5.47
CA GLY A 344 0.13 16.66 -5.87
C GLY A 344 1.19 15.60 -6.13
N ILE A 345 1.00 14.39 -5.61
CA ILE A 345 1.99 13.31 -5.73
C ILE A 345 1.39 12.08 -6.41
N GLN A 346 2.00 11.63 -7.51
CA GLN A 346 1.65 10.38 -8.22
C GLN A 346 2.80 9.39 -8.29
N ALA A 347 2.47 8.12 -8.54
CA ALA A 347 3.49 7.09 -8.78
C ALA A 347 4.04 7.33 -10.18
N GLU A 348 5.35 7.29 -10.37
CA GLU A 348 5.98 7.65 -11.65
C GLU A 348 5.48 6.80 -12.83
N LYS A 349 5.22 5.51 -12.59
CA LYS A 349 4.66 4.59 -13.61
C LYS A 349 3.23 4.96 -14.01
N VAL A 350 2.50 5.70 -13.19
CA VAL A 350 1.10 6.09 -13.39
C VAL A 350 0.96 7.59 -13.13
N PHE A 351 1.70 8.39 -13.91
CA PHE A 351 1.77 9.84 -13.77
C PHE A 351 1.22 10.59 -15.01
N PRO A 352 -0.10 10.53 -15.27
CA PRO A 352 -0.73 11.25 -16.37
C PRO A 352 -0.68 12.78 -16.21
N LEU A 353 -0.47 13.29 -14.99
CA LEU A 353 -0.41 14.73 -14.71
C LEU A 353 0.95 15.37 -15.00
N ARG A 354 1.88 14.61 -15.60
CA ARG A 354 3.18 15.13 -16.02
C ARG A 354 2.98 16.32 -16.97
N ASN A 355 3.57 17.46 -16.64
CA ASN A 355 3.45 18.72 -17.38
C ASN A 355 2.01 19.24 -17.54
N TYR A 356 1.07 18.77 -16.70
CA TYR A 356 -0.34 19.19 -16.79
C TYR A 356 -0.50 20.68 -16.48
N LYS A 357 0.38 21.25 -15.66
CA LYS A 357 0.30 22.67 -15.30
C LYS A 357 0.63 23.58 -16.48
N GLU A 358 1.62 23.21 -17.30
CA GLU A 358 2.00 23.97 -18.48
C GLU A 358 1.08 23.68 -19.68
N SER A 359 0.73 22.40 -19.89
CA SER A 359 -0.01 21.98 -21.10
C SER A 359 -1.53 21.98 -20.95
N GLY A 360 -2.04 21.82 -19.72
CA GLY A 360 -3.46 21.53 -19.46
C GLY A 360 -3.93 20.17 -20.01
N GLN A 361 -3.02 19.29 -20.44
CA GLN A 361 -3.34 18.01 -21.06
C GLN A 361 -2.79 16.84 -20.25
N LEU A 362 -3.57 15.77 -20.15
CA LEU A 362 -3.12 14.52 -19.51
C LEU A 362 -2.24 13.73 -20.47
N VAL A 363 -1.10 13.26 -19.98
CA VAL A 363 -0.21 12.36 -20.72
C VAL A 363 -0.78 10.95 -20.69
N PRO A 364 -0.85 10.24 -21.84
CA PRO A 364 -1.27 8.84 -21.87
C PRO A 364 -0.38 7.95 -20.99
N VAL A 365 -1.01 7.03 -20.25
CA VAL A 365 -0.32 6.02 -19.45
C VAL A 365 -0.60 4.63 -20.04
N ASP A 366 0.42 3.78 -20.07
CA ASP A 366 0.30 2.40 -20.53
C ASP A 366 -0.78 1.65 -19.71
N LYS A 367 -1.67 0.92 -20.40
CA LYS A 367 -2.74 0.14 -19.78
C LYS A 367 -2.22 -0.97 -18.85
N THR A 368 -1.01 -1.46 -19.09
CA THR A 368 -0.33 -2.48 -18.29
C THR A 368 0.49 -1.89 -17.14
N ALA A 369 0.69 -0.56 -17.10
CA ALA A 369 1.37 0.08 -15.98
C ALA A 369 0.64 -0.19 -14.67
N GLY A 370 1.42 -0.44 -13.62
CA GLY A 370 0.95 -0.71 -12.27
C GLY A 370 1.91 -0.16 -11.24
N THR A 371 1.39 0.05 -10.05
CA THR A 371 2.12 0.61 -8.90
C THR A 371 1.75 -0.13 -7.62
N ILE A 372 2.70 -0.20 -6.68
CA ILE A 372 2.46 -0.67 -5.32
C ILE A 372 1.49 0.26 -4.55
N ALA A 373 1.38 1.53 -4.97
CA ALA A 373 0.37 2.50 -4.54
C ALA A 373 -0.96 2.27 -5.25
N ASP A 374 -1.58 1.12 -5.00
CA ASP A 374 -2.81 0.67 -5.67
C ASP A 374 -3.99 1.65 -5.57
N GLY A 375 -4.16 2.35 -4.44
CA GLY A 375 -5.15 3.42 -4.28
C GLY A 375 -4.95 4.61 -5.23
N CYS A 376 -3.76 4.75 -5.81
CA CYS A 376 -3.37 5.75 -6.80
C CYS A 376 -3.17 5.17 -8.21
N ASN A 377 -3.48 3.89 -8.45
CA ASN A 377 -3.34 3.26 -9.77
C ASN A 377 -4.47 3.67 -10.73
N VAL A 378 -4.57 4.97 -11.02
CA VAL A 378 -5.60 5.59 -11.85
C VAL A 378 -4.93 6.17 -13.10
N LYS A 379 -5.20 5.53 -14.25
CA LYS A 379 -4.57 5.88 -15.53
C LYS A 379 -5.26 7.04 -16.23
N VAL A 380 -6.56 7.19 -16.01
CA VAL A 380 -7.39 8.27 -16.54
C VAL A 380 -8.08 8.94 -15.38
N LEU A 381 -7.75 10.21 -15.15
CA LEU A 381 -8.44 11.04 -14.17
C LEU A 381 -9.87 11.31 -14.62
N GLY A 382 -10.76 11.54 -13.66
CA GLY A 382 -12.14 11.93 -13.95
C GLY A 382 -12.25 13.35 -14.50
N GLY A 383 -13.49 13.84 -14.66
CA GLY A 383 -13.75 15.13 -15.30
C GLY A 383 -13.91 16.31 -14.35
N ILE A 384 -14.67 16.13 -13.26
CA ILE A 384 -15.16 17.28 -12.46
C ILE A 384 -14.07 18.00 -11.68
N HIS A 385 -12.91 17.36 -11.50
CA HIS A 385 -11.79 17.91 -10.76
C HIS A 385 -10.76 18.62 -11.63
N ASN A 386 -10.87 18.56 -12.96
CA ASN A 386 -9.84 19.10 -13.86
C ASN A 386 -9.59 20.59 -13.64
N ASP A 387 -10.67 21.36 -13.44
CA ASP A 387 -10.58 22.79 -13.12
C ASP A 387 -9.92 23.01 -11.76
N VAL A 388 -10.22 22.16 -10.79
CA VAL A 388 -9.59 22.25 -9.46
C VAL A 388 -8.10 21.95 -9.54
N LEU A 389 -7.72 20.88 -10.24
CA LEU A 389 -6.33 20.50 -10.45
C LEU A 389 -5.56 21.60 -11.18
N LYS A 390 -6.18 22.22 -12.19
CA LYS A 390 -5.54 23.29 -12.96
C LYS A 390 -5.39 24.58 -12.15
N ASN A 391 -6.40 24.96 -11.39
CA ASN A 391 -6.47 26.30 -10.78
C ASN A 391 -5.95 26.34 -9.33
N TYR A 392 -6.07 25.25 -8.57
CA TYR A 392 -5.79 25.24 -7.12
C TYR A 392 -4.64 24.31 -6.69
N VAL A 393 -4.13 23.46 -7.59
CA VAL A 393 -2.91 22.66 -7.33
C VAL A 393 -1.72 23.38 -7.96
N ASP A 394 -0.68 23.62 -7.16
CA ASP A 394 0.46 24.44 -7.55
C ASP A 394 1.51 23.62 -8.30
N GLU A 395 1.70 22.35 -7.91
CA GLU A 395 2.76 21.50 -8.45
C GLU A 395 2.34 20.03 -8.47
N PHE A 396 2.79 19.29 -9.49
CA PHE A 396 2.63 17.84 -9.57
C PHE A 396 4.01 17.18 -9.64
N ILE A 397 4.26 16.26 -8.73
CA ILE A 397 5.52 15.51 -8.67
C ILE A 397 5.25 14.01 -8.70
N SER A 398 6.28 13.24 -9.05
CA SER A 398 6.24 11.78 -9.02
C SER A 398 7.30 11.17 -8.12
N VAL A 399 6.95 10.01 -7.58
CA VAL A 399 7.88 9.14 -6.84
C VAL A 399 7.91 7.75 -7.46
N THR A 400 9.08 7.12 -7.44
CA THR A 400 9.28 5.80 -8.03
C THR A 400 8.74 4.69 -7.12
N GLU A 401 8.52 3.50 -7.66
CA GLU A 401 8.07 2.33 -6.88
C GLU A 401 9.00 2.01 -5.69
N ASN A 402 10.31 2.15 -5.91
CA ASN A 402 11.29 1.83 -4.88
C ASN A 402 11.33 2.93 -3.80
N GLU A 403 11.12 4.20 -4.18
CA GLU A 403 10.98 5.31 -3.24
C GLU A 403 9.72 5.14 -2.36
N ILE A 404 8.60 4.73 -2.96
CA ILE A 404 7.35 4.41 -2.24
C ILE A 404 7.58 3.24 -1.27
N ALA A 405 8.23 2.16 -1.71
CA ALA A 405 8.50 1.00 -0.87
C ALA A 405 9.37 1.36 0.36
N SER A 406 10.40 2.16 0.14
CA SER A 406 11.25 2.70 1.22
C SER A 406 10.45 3.55 2.20
N ALA A 407 9.60 4.44 1.69
CA ALA A 407 8.77 5.32 2.51
C ALA A 407 7.76 4.55 3.38
N VAL A 408 7.17 3.44 2.88
CA VAL A 408 6.30 2.57 3.68
C VAL A 408 7.05 2.00 4.89
N VAL A 409 8.25 1.44 4.67
CA VAL A 409 9.07 0.88 5.75
C VAL A 409 9.53 1.97 6.71
N HIS A 410 9.94 3.12 6.19
CA HIS A 410 10.41 4.24 7.01
C HIS A 410 9.28 4.85 7.86
N ALA A 411 8.09 5.01 7.30
CA ALA A 411 6.90 5.44 8.04
C ALA A 411 6.59 4.48 9.17
N LEU A 412 6.62 3.16 8.92
CA LEU A 412 6.41 2.15 9.96
C LEU A 412 7.40 2.27 11.12
N ILE A 413 8.70 2.38 10.81
CA ILE A 413 9.76 2.49 11.84
C ILE A 413 9.64 3.81 12.62
N THR A 414 9.31 4.91 11.93
CA THR A 414 9.34 6.26 12.51
C THR A 414 8.09 6.58 13.31
N THR A 415 6.93 6.11 12.85
CA THR A 415 5.62 6.49 13.40
C THR A 415 4.94 5.36 14.16
N GLY A 416 5.42 4.12 14.01
CA GLY A 416 4.78 2.93 14.58
C GLY A 416 3.50 2.50 13.88
N THR A 417 3.09 3.18 12.80
CA THR A 417 1.87 2.85 12.04
C THR A 417 2.19 2.39 10.63
N LEU A 418 1.37 1.46 10.12
CA LEU A 418 1.51 0.93 8.78
C LEU A 418 0.76 1.83 7.78
N CYS A 419 1.46 2.24 6.73
CA CYS A 419 0.87 2.93 5.59
C CYS A 419 0.82 2.00 4.39
N GLU A 420 -0.22 2.12 3.57
CA GLU A 420 -0.21 1.52 2.24
C GLU A 420 0.71 2.32 1.30
N GLY A 421 0.98 1.79 0.09
CA GLY A 421 1.84 2.46 -0.87
C GLY A 421 1.39 3.90 -1.17
N ALA A 422 0.08 4.10 -1.38
CA ALA A 422 -0.49 5.43 -1.56
C ALA A 422 -0.31 6.32 -0.32
N GLY A 423 -0.54 5.79 0.88
CA GLY A 423 -0.33 6.53 2.13
C GLY A 423 1.10 7.04 2.36
N ALA A 424 2.10 6.40 1.75
CA ALA A 424 3.51 6.71 1.99
C ALA A 424 4.15 7.67 0.98
N MET A 425 3.49 8.06 -0.12
CA MET A 425 4.18 8.79 -1.19
C MET A 425 4.58 10.22 -0.79
N GLY A 426 3.84 10.86 0.11
CA GLY A 426 4.26 12.15 0.68
C GLY A 426 5.53 12.05 1.50
N ILE A 427 5.72 10.94 2.22
CA ILE A 427 6.97 10.62 2.91
C ILE A 427 8.09 10.36 1.90
N ALA A 428 7.81 9.65 0.81
CA ALA A 428 8.79 9.44 -0.28
C ALA A 428 9.27 10.78 -0.87
N ALA A 429 8.36 11.73 -1.11
CA ALA A 429 8.73 13.05 -1.63
C ALA A 429 9.68 13.82 -0.69
N LEU A 430 9.47 13.72 0.63
CA LEU A 430 10.36 14.30 1.63
C LEU A 430 11.75 13.64 1.66
N MET A 431 11.80 12.30 1.52
CA MET A 431 13.05 11.53 1.61
C MET A 431 13.92 11.65 0.36
N TYR A 432 13.33 11.82 -0.82
CA TYR A 432 14.00 11.66 -2.13
C TYR A 432 14.12 12.96 -2.93
N ASP A 433 14.22 14.09 -2.25
CA ASP A 433 14.50 15.39 -2.88
C ASP A 433 13.53 15.77 -4.01
N LYS A 434 12.24 15.49 -3.82
CA LYS A 434 11.21 15.81 -4.80
C LYS A 434 10.59 17.20 -4.61
N LEU A 435 10.98 17.90 -3.55
CA LEU A 435 10.44 19.21 -3.19
C LEU A 435 11.52 20.28 -3.32
N THR A 436 11.17 21.35 -4.02
CA THR A 436 11.95 22.59 -4.06
C THR A 436 11.61 23.45 -2.86
N LEU A 437 12.51 23.49 -1.87
CA LEU A 437 12.35 24.23 -0.61
C LEU A 437 13.49 25.24 -0.50
N ALA A 438 13.16 26.53 -0.47
CA ALA A 438 14.14 27.62 -0.38
C ALA A 438 14.10 28.36 0.98
N GLU A 439 12.91 28.45 1.58
CA GLU A 439 12.67 29.13 2.84
C GLU A 439 12.03 28.18 3.85
N ARG A 440 11.97 28.60 5.12
CA ARG A 440 11.29 27.84 6.16
C ARG A 440 9.82 27.63 5.77
N GLU A 441 9.39 26.37 5.77
CA GLU A 441 8.01 25.98 5.46
C GLU A 441 7.50 25.02 6.54
N ASN A 442 6.24 25.19 6.95
CA ASN A 442 5.44 24.22 7.69
C ASN A 442 4.68 23.35 6.68
N ILE A 443 5.14 22.10 6.52
CA ILE A 443 4.73 21.18 5.47
C ILE A 443 3.85 20.09 6.07
N ALA A 444 2.59 20.04 5.68
CA ALA A 444 1.67 18.96 6.05
C ALA A 444 1.69 17.81 5.03
N VAL A 445 1.67 16.58 5.52
CA VAL A 445 1.69 15.36 4.71
C VAL A 445 0.51 14.48 5.07
N VAL A 446 -0.30 14.14 4.07
CA VAL A 446 -1.47 13.28 4.26
C VAL A 446 -1.09 11.81 4.11
N LEU A 447 -1.12 11.05 5.20
CA LEU A 447 -0.96 9.59 5.19
C LEU A 447 -2.33 8.96 4.88
N CYS A 448 -2.71 8.94 3.60
CA CYS A 448 -4.10 8.74 3.19
C CYS A 448 -4.71 7.35 3.50
N GLY A 449 -3.91 6.30 3.69
CA GLY A 449 -4.41 4.94 3.92
C GLY A 449 -3.39 3.96 4.48
N GLY A 450 -3.88 2.92 5.13
CA GLY A 450 -3.11 1.87 5.81
C GLY A 450 -3.52 0.44 5.42
N ASN A 451 -4.41 0.29 4.44
CA ASN A 451 -5.00 -0.99 4.07
C ASN A 451 -4.13 -1.74 3.06
N ILE A 452 -2.99 -2.22 3.54
CA ILE A 452 -2.04 -2.98 2.75
C ILE A 452 -2.10 -4.47 3.08
N ASP A 453 -2.06 -5.30 2.03
CA ASP A 453 -1.95 -6.75 2.14
C ASP A 453 -0.57 -7.17 2.70
N LEU A 454 -0.55 -8.14 3.62
CA LEU A 454 0.68 -8.57 4.30
C LEU A 454 1.70 -9.23 3.36
N THR A 455 1.24 -9.95 2.34
CA THR A 455 2.15 -10.50 1.32
C THR A 455 2.85 -9.38 0.55
N ARG A 456 2.14 -8.28 0.29
CA ARG A 456 2.71 -7.06 -0.29
C ARG A 456 3.65 -6.33 0.67
N VAL A 457 3.33 -6.27 1.97
CA VAL A 457 4.26 -5.74 2.98
C VAL A 457 5.58 -6.50 2.97
N ARG A 458 5.56 -7.83 2.86
CA ARG A 458 6.77 -8.65 2.77
C ARG A 458 7.60 -8.32 1.53
N GLN A 459 6.96 -8.13 0.37
CA GLN A 459 7.67 -7.74 -0.85
C GLN A 459 8.34 -6.37 -0.65
N ILE A 460 7.57 -5.39 -0.17
CA ILE A 460 8.03 -4.02 0.12
C ILE A 460 9.14 -4.00 1.16
N TYR A 461 9.10 -4.89 2.16
CA TYR A 461 10.09 -4.96 3.23
C TYR A 461 11.51 -5.13 2.70
N ASN A 462 11.72 -6.05 1.74
CA ASN A 462 13.04 -6.28 1.18
C ASN A 462 13.55 -5.05 0.40
N TYR A 463 12.71 -4.48 -0.48
CA TYR A 463 13.05 -3.26 -1.21
C TYR A 463 13.32 -2.08 -0.27
N GLY A 464 12.49 -1.92 0.75
CA GLY A 464 12.63 -0.86 1.74
C GLY A 464 13.88 -1.01 2.59
N LEU A 465 14.28 -2.24 2.98
CA LEU A 465 15.53 -2.46 3.69
C LEU A 465 16.76 -2.11 2.84
N ILE A 466 16.73 -2.44 1.54
CA ILE A 466 17.80 -2.09 0.61
C ILE A 466 17.90 -0.57 0.49
N ALA A 467 16.78 0.09 0.22
CA ALA A 467 16.71 1.55 0.13
C ALA A 467 17.16 2.24 1.44
N LEU A 468 16.83 1.69 2.61
CA LEU A 468 17.28 2.23 3.89
C LEU A 468 18.74 1.90 4.23
N GLY A 469 19.50 1.27 3.33
CA GLY A 469 20.89 0.88 3.57
C GLY A 469 21.04 -0.16 4.69
N ARG A 470 19.98 -0.91 4.99
CA ARG A 470 19.94 -1.97 6.02
C ARG A 470 20.13 -3.37 5.45
N MET A 471 20.09 -3.48 4.12
CA MET A 471 20.33 -4.71 3.39
C MET A 471 21.09 -4.40 2.11
N LEU A 472 22.03 -5.26 1.75
CA LEU A 472 22.79 -5.22 0.52
C LEU A 472 22.51 -6.52 -0.22
N SER A 473 21.93 -6.43 -1.40
CA SER A 473 21.78 -7.57 -2.30
C SER A 473 22.77 -7.39 -3.44
N VAL A 474 23.69 -8.33 -3.56
CA VAL A 474 24.79 -8.24 -4.52
C VAL A 474 24.90 -9.51 -5.35
N GLU A 475 25.14 -9.32 -6.64
CA GLU A 475 25.45 -10.36 -7.60
C GLU A 475 26.91 -10.23 -8.03
N ILE A 476 27.68 -11.30 -7.88
CA ILE A 476 29.11 -11.33 -8.13
C ILE A 476 29.39 -12.39 -9.18
N ARG A 477 29.85 -11.95 -10.36
CA ARG A 477 30.28 -12.84 -11.45
C ARG A 477 31.81 -12.94 -11.43
N GLN A 478 32.32 -14.17 -11.42
CA GLN A 478 33.74 -14.48 -11.31
C GLN A 478 34.05 -15.88 -11.85
N ALA A 479 35.33 -16.18 -12.05
CA ALA A 479 35.77 -17.54 -12.38
C ALA A 479 35.39 -18.54 -11.26
N ASP A 480 35.00 -19.77 -11.63
CA ASP A 480 34.64 -20.84 -10.70
C ASP A 480 35.90 -21.39 -10.01
N THR A 481 36.34 -20.68 -8.99
CA THR A 481 37.52 -20.97 -8.20
C THR A 481 37.18 -21.02 -6.71
N TYR A 482 38.00 -21.71 -5.91
CA TYR A 482 37.78 -21.83 -4.47
C TYR A 482 38.08 -20.51 -3.73
N GLY A 483 37.35 -20.24 -2.65
CA GLY A 483 37.68 -19.16 -1.68
C GLY A 483 36.85 -17.88 -1.78
N SER A 484 36.05 -17.67 -2.84
CA SER A 484 35.25 -16.45 -3.01
C SER A 484 34.26 -16.20 -1.86
N LEU A 485 33.59 -17.25 -1.35
CA LEU A 485 32.72 -17.11 -0.18
C LEU A 485 33.49 -16.75 1.08
N ALA A 486 34.67 -17.34 1.27
CA ALA A 486 35.51 -17.06 2.43
C ALA A 486 35.95 -15.59 2.42
N LYS A 487 36.26 -15.05 1.23
CA LYS A 487 36.55 -13.62 1.03
C LYS A 487 35.34 -12.76 1.37
N LEU A 488 34.15 -13.08 0.85
CA LEU A 488 32.91 -12.36 1.16
C LEU A 488 32.56 -12.39 2.65
N SER A 489 32.67 -13.54 3.30
CA SER A 489 32.43 -13.70 4.72
C SER A 489 33.39 -12.88 5.58
N LYS A 490 34.67 -12.78 5.18
CA LYS A 490 35.65 -11.91 5.85
C LYS A 490 35.30 -10.44 5.72
N ILE A 491 34.92 -10.00 4.52
CA ILE A 491 34.49 -8.61 4.27
C ILE A 491 33.23 -8.30 5.10
N ALA A 492 32.22 -9.17 5.08
CA ALA A 492 31.00 -8.99 5.87
C ALA A 492 31.30 -8.92 7.38
N LEU A 493 32.19 -9.79 7.89
CA LEU A 493 32.60 -9.80 9.30
C LEU A 493 33.29 -8.50 9.70
N LYS A 494 34.20 -7.97 8.87
CA LYS A 494 34.89 -6.68 9.10
C LYS A 494 33.92 -5.53 9.35
N TYR A 495 32.76 -5.57 8.70
CA TYR A 495 31.70 -4.57 8.80
C TYR A 495 30.55 -4.97 9.71
N TYR A 496 30.74 -5.96 10.59
CA TYR A 496 29.71 -6.47 11.51
C TYR A 496 28.37 -6.80 10.82
N SER A 497 28.47 -7.24 9.57
CA SER A 497 27.33 -7.52 8.70
C SER A 497 27.06 -9.03 8.65
N THR A 498 25.79 -9.41 8.47
CA THR A 498 25.37 -10.82 8.52
C THR A 498 24.90 -11.28 7.14
N ILE A 499 25.54 -12.31 6.60
CA ILE A 499 25.08 -12.96 5.36
C ILE A 499 23.79 -13.74 5.69
N ARG A 500 22.70 -13.42 4.99
CA ARG A 500 21.38 -14.04 5.16
C ARG A 500 21.11 -15.14 4.16
N TYR A 501 21.50 -14.92 2.91
CA TYR A 501 21.22 -15.81 1.81
C TYR A 501 22.40 -15.81 0.84
N VAL A 502 22.71 -16.99 0.31
CA VAL A 502 23.76 -17.20 -0.69
C VAL A 502 23.21 -18.16 -1.73
N THR A 503 23.31 -17.79 -3.00
CA THR A 503 23.02 -18.67 -4.14
C THR A 503 24.25 -18.77 -5.02
N TYR A 504 24.58 -19.99 -5.43
CA TYR A 504 25.57 -20.28 -6.46
C TYR A 504 24.86 -20.71 -7.73
N LEU A 505 25.18 -20.06 -8.84
CA LEU A 505 24.74 -20.46 -10.17
C LEU A 505 25.96 -20.82 -11.00
N ARG A 506 25.93 -22.02 -11.58
CA ARG A 506 26.90 -22.56 -12.53
C ARG A 506 26.13 -23.08 -13.74
N GLY A 507 26.57 -22.71 -14.93
CA GLY A 507 25.87 -23.04 -16.16
C GLY A 507 24.57 -22.24 -16.34
N GLY A 508 24.35 -21.77 -17.56
CA GLY A 508 23.24 -20.94 -18.01
C GLY A 508 23.63 -20.23 -19.30
N ASP A 509 22.67 -19.78 -20.10
CA ASP A 509 22.94 -19.24 -21.44
C ASP A 509 23.86 -17.98 -21.43
N ASP A 510 23.94 -17.28 -20.30
CA ASP A 510 24.75 -16.08 -20.11
C ASP A 510 26.09 -16.31 -19.35
N LEU A 511 26.48 -17.56 -19.07
CA LEU A 511 27.71 -17.90 -18.33
C LEU A 511 28.62 -18.83 -19.12
N ASP A 512 29.90 -18.45 -19.25
CA ASP A 512 30.92 -19.33 -19.78
C ASP A 512 31.15 -20.53 -18.85
N TRP A 513 31.68 -21.62 -19.41
CA TRP A 513 31.86 -22.89 -18.71
C TRP A 513 32.76 -22.80 -17.46
N ASP A 514 33.63 -21.79 -17.39
CA ASP A 514 34.56 -21.52 -16.30
C ASP A 514 34.08 -20.42 -15.35
N GLN A 515 32.83 -19.96 -15.48
CA GLN A 515 32.26 -18.87 -14.69
C GLN A 515 31.18 -19.34 -13.72
N MET A 516 31.08 -18.61 -12.60
CA MET A 516 29.99 -18.73 -11.65
C MET A 516 29.44 -17.37 -11.26
N VAL A 517 28.18 -17.38 -10.82
CA VAL A 517 27.53 -16.22 -10.20
C VAL A 517 27.20 -16.54 -8.74
N VAL A 518 27.62 -15.67 -7.84
CA VAL A 518 27.28 -15.70 -6.42
C VAL A 518 26.33 -14.56 -6.12
N LYS A 519 25.08 -14.88 -5.78
CA LYS A 519 24.10 -13.90 -5.29
C LYS A 519 24.08 -13.94 -3.78
N VAL A 520 24.27 -12.80 -3.13
CA VAL A 520 24.34 -12.70 -1.66
C VAL A 520 23.45 -11.58 -1.15
N ASP A 521 22.66 -11.91 -0.13
CA ASP A 521 21.94 -10.94 0.68
C ASP A 521 22.66 -10.75 2.01
N ILE A 522 23.11 -9.54 2.28
CA ILE A 522 23.84 -9.16 3.48
C ILE A 522 23.00 -8.17 4.28
N LYS A 523 22.68 -8.52 5.53
CA LYS A 523 22.10 -7.58 6.50
C LYS A 523 23.20 -6.65 7.01
N ILE A 524 22.92 -5.35 6.95
CA ILE A 524 23.85 -4.30 7.34
C ILE A 524 23.42 -3.71 8.69
N PRO A 525 24.36 -3.48 9.63
CA PRO A 525 24.03 -2.94 10.95
C PRO A 525 23.53 -1.50 10.90
N SER A 526 24.04 -0.66 10.00
CA SER A 526 23.61 0.73 9.84
C SER A 526 23.77 1.24 8.39
N PRO A 527 23.02 2.27 7.98
CA PRO A 527 23.14 2.84 6.63
C PRO A 527 24.55 3.38 6.34
N ALA A 528 25.29 3.85 7.36
CA ALA A 528 26.66 4.34 7.20
C ALA A 528 27.64 3.26 6.74
N VAL A 529 27.38 1.99 7.08
CA VAL A 529 28.21 0.86 6.69
C VAL A 529 27.97 0.43 5.24
N TYR A 530 26.79 0.72 4.67
CA TYR A 530 26.44 0.32 3.30
C TYR A 530 27.49 0.78 2.28
N GLY A 531 27.85 2.07 2.30
CA GLY A 531 28.81 2.65 1.36
C GLY A 531 30.20 2.01 1.46
N LEU A 532 30.68 1.79 2.69
CA LEU A 532 31.99 1.16 2.94
C LEU A 532 32.01 -0.30 2.48
N LEU A 533 30.98 -1.06 2.83
CA LEU A 533 30.84 -2.47 2.46
C LEU A 533 30.73 -2.65 0.94
N SER A 534 29.88 -1.86 0.28
CA SER A 534 29.71 -1.92 -1.18
C SER A 534 31.01 -1.55 -1.91
N GLN A 535 31.74 -0.54 -1.46
CA GLN A 535 33.03 -0.16 -2.03
C GLN A 535 34.09 -1.26 -1.87
N GLU A 536 34.19 -1.89 -0.70
CA GLU A 536 35.16 -2.99 -0.50
C GLU A 536 34.81 -4.23 -1.31
N ILE A 537 33.52 -4.53 -1.49
CA ILE A 537 33.09 -5.62 -2.38
C ILE A 537 33.46 -5.30 -3.84
N ARG A 538 33.19 -4.09 -4.34
CA ARG A 538 33.62 -3.68 -5.69
C ARG A 538 35.12 -3.79 -5.90
N ALA A 539 35.91 -3.41 -4.91
CA ALA A 539 37.36 -3.50 -5.00
C ALA A 539 37.87 -4.96 -4.92
N SER A 540 37.04 -5.89 -4.44
CA SER A 540 37.43 -7.27 -4.13
C SER A 540 37.01 -8.28 -5.20
N PHE A 541 36.12 -7.94 -6.13
CA PHE A 541 35.58 -8.87 -7.11
C PHE A 541 35.46 -8.20 -8.48
N ASP A 542 35.65 -8.99 -9.54
CA ASP A 542 35.81 -8.46 -10.91
C ASP A 542 34.53 -7.82 -11.45
N THR A 543 33.41 -8.53 -11.37
CA THR A 543 32.11 -8.05 -11.86
C THR A 543 31.09 -8.11 -10.73
N VAL A 544 30.68 -6.93 -10.26
CA VAL A 544 29.76 -6.78 -9.13
C VAL A 544 28.57 -5.92 -9.55
N THR A 545 27.37 -6.47 -9.37
CA THR A 545 26.12 -5.75 -9.57
C THR A 545 25.36 -5.69 -8.25
N PHE A 546 25.05 -4.48 -7.77
CA PHE A 546 24.20 -4.32 -6.60
C PHE A 546 22.75 -4.15 -7.05
N LEU A 547 21.88 -4.95 -6.47
CA LEU A 547 20.45 -4.86 -6.72
C LEU A 547 19.89 -3.71 -5.86
N GLY A 548 19.33 -2.68 -6.52
CA GLY A 548 18.62 -1.58 -5.85
C GLY A 548 19.48 -0.46 -5.28
N GLU A 549 20.76 -0.36 -5.64
CA GLU A 549 21.69 0.67 -5.13
C GLU A 549 21.25 2.12 -5.46
N THR A 550 20.53 2.30 -6.58
CA THR A 550 20.02 3.61 -7.03
C THR A 550 18.90 4.18 -6.16
N VAL A 551 18.45 3.45 -5.14
CA VAL A 551 17.28 3.77 -4.31
C VAL A 551 17.67 4.26 -2.91
N ILE A 552 18.96 4.40 -2.59
CA ILE A 552 19.33 4.83 -1.24
C ILE A 552 19.11 6.34 -1.10
N PRO A 553 18.30 6.83 -0.13
CA PRO A 553 18.15 8.26 0.10
C PRO A 553 19.53 8.87 0.39
N ARG A 554 19.81 10.03 -0.20
CA ARG A 554 21.08 10.76 0.00
C ARG A 554 21.34 11.13 1.48
N TYR A 555 20.29 11.17 2.31
CA TYR A 555 20.36 11.47 3.74
C TYR A 555 19.68 10.37 4.55
N PRO A 556 20.35 9.23 4.84
CA PRO A 556 19.76 8.20 5.68
C PRO A 556 19.52 8.75 7.09
N VAL A 557 18.37 8.43 7.67
CA VAL A 557 18.10 8.76 9.07
C VAL A 557 19.08 8.00 9.94
N SER A 558 20.00 8.77 10.55
CA SER A 558 20.91 8.29 11.57
C SER A 558 20.10 7.82 12.79
N ALA A 559 19.75 6.54 12.84
CA ALA A 559 19.69 5.89 14.14
C ALA A 559 21.14 5.81 14.63
N HIS A 560 21.42 6.41 15.80
CA HIS A 560 22.72 6.44 16.46
C HIS A 560 23.68 5.37 15.94
N ALA A 561 24.68 5.79 15.16
CA ALA A 561 25.85 4.96 14.99
C ALA A 561 26.42 4.78 16.41
N PRO A 562 26.67 3.55 16.90
CA PRO A 562 27.74 3.43 17.86
C PRO A 562 28.97 4.00 17.15
N GLU A 563 29.58 5.04 17.72
CA GLU A 563 30.92 5.41 17.32
C GLU A 563 31.74 4.12 17.37
N LEU A 564 32.13 3.61 16.20
CA LEU A 564 33.14 2.58 16.10
C LEU A 564 34.45 3.28 16.44
N GLY A 565 34.64 3.53 17.74
CA GLY A 565 35.88 4.01 18.30
C GLY A 565 36.96 3.01 17.93
N SER A 566 38.01 3.51 17.29
CA SER A 566 39.21 2.80 16.87
C SER A 566 40.03 2.22 18.05
N SER A 567 39.47 2.11 19.25
CA SER A 567 40.14 1.67 20.48
C SER A 567 39.59 0.38 21.08
N ALA A 568 38.50 -0.20 20.55
CA ALA A 568 37.87 -1.38 21.13
C ALA A 568 38.56 -2.72 20.78
N VAL A 569 39.65 -2.72 20.00
CA VAL A 569 40.32 -3.94 19.54
C VAL A 569 41.43 -4.44 20.48
N GLU A 570 41.88 -3.66 21.48
CA GLU A 570 43.09 -4.02 22.22
C GLU A 570 42.94 -4.50 23.69
N ASN A 571 41.77 -4.47 24.34
CA ASN A 571 41.73 -4.77 25.79
C ASN A 571 40.51 -5.56 26.30
N SER A 572 40.14 -6.66 25.64
CA SER A 572 39.26 -7.66 26.27
C SER A 572 40.06 -8.83 26.84
N GLN A 573 40.61 -8.65 28.06
CA GLN A 573 41.04 -9.78 28.89
C GLN A 573 39.81 -10.64 29.22
N VAL A 574 39.80 -11.87 28.69
CA VAL A 574 38.80 -12.89 29.00
C VAL A 574 38.99 -13.35 30.45
N ARG A 575 38.08 -12.95 31.36
CA ARG A 575 37.95 -13.59 32.68
C ARG A 575 37.10 -14.85 32.54
N VAL A 576 37.76 -16.01 32.57
CA VAL A 576 37.09 -17.31 32.73
C VAL A 576 36.67 -17.45 34.19
N VAL A 577 35.37 -17.42 34.46
CA VAL A 577 34.81 -17.86 35.73
C VAL A 577 34.38 -19.32 35.55
N LYS A 578 35.16 -20.25 36.12
CA LYS A 578 34.75 -21.65 36.24
C LYS A 578 33.59 -21.75 37.22
N LYS A 579 32.55 -22.47 36.83
CA LYS A 579 31.47 -22.90 37.71
C LYS A 579 31.71 -24.34 38.13
#